data_AF-A0A938PVS3-F1
#
_entry.id   AF-A0A938PVS3-F1
#
_cell.length_a   1.000
_cell.length_b   1.000
_cell.length_c   1.000
_cell.angle_alpha   90.00
_cell.angle_beta   90.00
_cell.angle_gamma   90.00
#
_symmetry.space_group_name_H-M   'P 1'
#
loop_
_entity.id
_entity.type
_entity.pdbx_description
1 polymer ?
#
loop_
_entity_poly.entity_id
_entity_poly.type
_entity_poly.pdbx_seq_one_letter_code
_entity_poly.pdbx_strand_id
1 'polypeptide(L)'
;MANFHVLFSGDIAPGASQEQVIRGLQRTLGIDQRKFNQLFSGRSVVLKSQLDAAEAQSLVAVLSAIGAICRVKDYSPQPAGNPARFKLDEPGVDRTMRDLTAAHLECPRCGHIQLIATFCQRCGVDINAAQKKPRKEDAIIEKKLKALRAGKSTSEAPAPEEKAAKTSPTNKMGAWFRKVQ
;
A
#
# COMPACT_ATOMS: atom_id res chain seq x y z
N MET A 1 -11.62 -14.76 -23.85
CA MET A 1 -12.07 -14.02 -25.04
C MET A 1 -11.71 -12.56 -24.82
N ALA A 2 -10.92 -11.97 -25.72
CA ALA A 2 -10.45 -10.59 -25.57
C ALA A 2 -11.52 -9.65 -26.11
N ASN A 3 -12.08 -8.80 -25.23
CA ASN A 3 -13.08 -7.83 -25.62
C ASN A 3 -12.37 -6.53 -25.99
N PHE A 4 -12.33 -6.17 -27.28
CA PHE A 4 -11.78 -4.91 -27.72
C PHE A 4 -12.88 -3.87 -27.85
N HIS A 5 -12.62 -2.66 -27.38
CA HIS A 5 -13.51 -1.52 -27.57
C HIS A 5 -12.82 -0.49 -28.46
N VAL A 6 -13.57 0.03 -29.44
CA VAL A 6 -13.12 1.13 -30.29
C VAL A 6 -13.59 2.43 -29.67
N LEU A 7 -12.63 3.27 -29.28
CA LEU A 7 -12.84 4.57 -28.66
C LEU A 7 -12.58 5.68 -29.67
N PHE A 8 -13.42 6.70 -29.63
CA PHE A 8 -13.25 7.91 -30.42
C PHE A 8 -13.14 9.12 -29.49
N SER A 9 -12.08 9.90 -29.66
CA SER A 9 -11.74 11.07 -28.83
C SER A 9 -12.16 12.41 -29.42
N GLY A 10 -12.86 12.42 -30.56
CA GLY A 10 -13.19 13.66 -31.27
C GLY A 10 -12.07 14.17 -32.19
N ASP A 11 -10.98 13.41 -32.33
CA ASP A 11 -9.84 13.79 -33.15
C ASP A 11 -10.13 13.54 -34.64
N ILE A 12 -9.99 14.59 -35.46
CA ILE A 12 -10.18 14.57 -36.91
C ILE A 12 -8.80 14.62 -37.59
N ALA A 13 -8.63 13.83 -38.66
CA ALA A 13 -7.41 13.84 -39.45
C ALA A 13 -7.19 15.22 -40.13
N PRO A 14 -5.93 15.69 -40.23
CA PRO A 14 -5.63 16.96 -40.88
C PRO A 14 -5.98 16.88 -42.37
N GLY A 15 -7.05 17.56 -42.78
CA GLY A 15 -7.52 17.61 -44.17
C GLY A 15 -8.97 17.13 -44.40
N ALA A 16 -9.65 16.56 -43.40
CA ALA A 16 -11.06 16.22 -43.49
C ALA A 16 -11.93 17.33 -42.88
N SER A 17 -13.03 17.71 -43.55
CA SER A 17 -13.97 18.67 -42.96
C SER A 17 -14.90 17.98 -41.95
N GLN A 18 -15.24 18.67 -40.86
CA GLN A 18 -16.10 18.14 -39.81
C GLN A 18 -17.44 17.62 -40.38
N GLU A 19 -18.00 18.29 -41.38
CA GLU A 19 -19.23 17.91 -42.08
C GLU A 19 -19.12 16.62 -42.90
N GLN A 20 -17.95 16.34 -43.47
CA GLN A 20 -17.68 15.08 -44.18
C GLN A 20 -17.57 13.93 -43.18
N VAL A 21 -16.89 14.14 -42.05
CA VAL A 21 -16.77 13.15 -40.98
C VAL A 21 -18.13 12.86 -40.34
N ILE A 22 -18.99 13.88 -40.12
CA ILE A 22 -20.38 13.70 -39.65
C ILE A 22 -21.13 12.74 -40.56
N ARG A 23 -21.16 13.02 -41.86
CA ARG A 23 -21.91 12.22 -42.83
C ARG A 23 -21.36 10.81 -42.96
N GLY A 24 -20.04 10.64 -42.90
CA GLY A 24 -19.40 9.33 -42.90
C GLY A 24 -19.74 8.50 -41.67
N LEU A 25 -19.63 9.08 -40.47
CA LEU A 25 -19.97 8.40 -39.22
C LEU A 25 -21.46 8.08 -39.11
N GLN A 26 -22.34 8.97 -39.57
CA GLN A 26 -23.78 8.72 -39.64
C GLN A 26 -24.11 7.51 -40.53
N ARG A 27 -23.44 7.35 -41.67
CA ARG A 27 -23.67 6.21 -42.57
C ARG A 27 -23.12 4.91 -42.02
N THR A 28 -21.91 4.92 -41.47
CA THR A 28 -21.24 3.69 -41.00
C THR A 28 -21.79 3.20 -39.67
N LEU A 29 -22.15 4.10 -38.75
CA LEU A 29 -22.54 3.75 -37.38
C LEU A 29 -24.02 4.02 -37.08
N GLY A 30 -24.75 4.70 -37.96
CA GLY A 30 -26.18 5.01 -37.74
C GLY A 30 -26.44 5.92 -36.54
N ILE A 31 -25.46 6.74 -36.17
CA ILE A 31 -25.52 7.57 -34.96
C ILE A 31 -26.18 8.92 -35.27
N ASP A 32 -27.17 9.30 -34.46
CA ASP A 32 -27.89 10.57 -34.57
C ASP A 32 -27.02 11.80 -34.25
N GLN A 33 -27.36 12.97 -34.79
CA GLN A 33 -26.60 14.21 -34.70
C GLN A 33 -26.41 14.72 -33.27
N ARG A 34 -27.36 14.42 -32.36
CA ARG A 34 -27.18 14.70 -30.91
C ARG A 34 -26.05 13.89 -30.29
N LYS A 35 -25.95 12.61 -30.62
CA LYS A 35 -24.89 11.72 -30.14
C LYS A 35 -23.55 12.12 -30.76
N PHE A 36 -23.55 12.60 -32.00
CA PHE A 36 -22.36 13.18 -32.62
C PHE A 36 -21.80 14.36 -31.82
N ASN A 37 -22.61 15.36 -31.45
CA ASN A 37 -22.12 16.48 -30.63
C ASN A 37 -21.51 16.02 -29.29
N GLN A 38 -22.01 14.92 -28.74
CA GLN A 38 -21.45 14.29 -27.55
C GLN A 38 -20.09 13.60 -27.82
N LEU A 39 -19.87 13.02 -29.00
CA LEU A 39 -18.57 12.48 -29.42
C LEU A 39 -17.48 13.57 -29.51
N PHE A 40 -17.86 14.79 -29.91
CA PHE A 40 -16.95 15.93 -30.06
C PHE A 40 -16.85 16.81 -28.81
N SER A 41 -17.48 16.40 -27.70
CA SER A 41 -17.43 17.12 -26.43
C SER A 41 -16.07 17.04 -25.70
N GLY A 42 -15.02 16.54 -26.36
CA GLY A 42 -13.68 16.32 -25.80
C GLY A 42 -13.58 15.09 -24.88
N ARG A 43 -14.68 14.36 -24.67
CA ARG A 43 -14.71 13.12 -23.89
C ARG A 43 -14.63 11.92 -24.83
N SER A 44 -13.76 10.95 -24.52
CA SER A 44 -13.70 9.70 -25.29
C SER A 44 -14.99 8.89 -25.13
N VAL A 45 -15.62 8.54 -26.24
CA VAL A 45 -16.85 7.73 -26.26
C VAL A 45 -16.56 6.38 -26.91
N VAL A 46 -17.20 5.33 -26.39
CA VAL A 46 -17.15 3.99 -26.96
C VAL A 46 -18.13 3.92 -28.12
N LEU A 47 -17.61 3.72 -29.35
CA LEU A 47 -18.45 3.60 -30.55
C LEU A 47 -19.10 2.21 -30.62
N LYS A 48 -18.30 1.17 -30.36
CA LYS A 48 -18.75 -0.22 -30.36
C LYS A 48 -17.92 -1.04 -29.38
N SER A 49 -18.60 -1.88 -28.60
CA SER A 49 -18.05 -2.76 -27.56
C SER A 49 -18.12 -4.23 -27.98
N GLN A 50 -17.34 -5.09 -27.32
CA GLN A 50 -17.29 -6.54 -27.56
C GLN A 50 -16.91 -6.94 -29.00
N LEU A 51 -15.90 -6.30 -29.56
CA LEU A 51 -15.34 -6.69 -30.86
C LEU A 51 -14.14 -7.60 -30.67
N ASP A 52 -13.93 -8.52 -31.60
CA ASP A 52 -12.68 -9.24 -31.74
C ASP A 52 -11.58 -8.34 -32.33
N ALA A 53 -10.31 -8.72 -32.15
CA ALA A 53 -9.16 -7.92 -32.61
C ALA A 53 -9.23 -7.60 -34.12
N ALA A 54 -9.65 -8.59 -34.93
CA ALA A 54 -9.76 -8.44 -36.38
C ALA A 54 -10.89 -7.48 -36.78
N GLU A 55 -12.03 -7.55 -36.10
CA GLU A 55 -13.17 -6.67 -36.35
C GLU A 55 -12.91 -5.24 -35.86
N ALA A 56 -12.20 -5.08 -34.74
CA ALA A 56 -11.79 -3.77 -34.24
C ALA A 56 -10.84 -3.07 -35.23
N GLN A 57 -9.90 -3.81 -35.83
CA GLN A 57 -8.97 -3.26 -36.82
C GLN A 57 -9.67 -2.88 -38.14
N SER A 58 -10.59 -3.71 -38.63
CA SER A 58 -11.35 -3.40 -39.85
C SER A 58 -12.24 -2.17 -39.66
N LEU A 59 -12.89 -2.04 -38.50
CA LEU A 59 -13.65 -0.84 -38.15
C LEU A 59 -12.77 0.41 -38.08
N VAL A 60 -11.58 0.32 -37.48
CA VAL A 60 -10.64 1.45 -37.46
C VAL A 60 -10.19 1.85 -38.86
N ALA A 61 -9.95 0.88 -39.76
CA ALA A 61 -9.57 1.16 -41.14
C ALA A 61 -10.69 1.88 -41.92
N VAL A 62 -11.94 1.49 -41.72
CA VAL A 62 -13.10 2.18 -42.34
C VAL A 62 -13.26 3.59 -41.77
N LEU A 63 -13.07 3.77 -40.46
CA LEU A 63 -13.19 5.06 -39.79
C LEU A 63 -12.04 6.02 -40.13
N SER A 64 -10.82 5.50 -40.30
CA SER A 64 -9.66 6.29 -40.70
C SER A 64 -9.76 6.78 -42.14
N ALA A 65 -10.35 5.98 -43.04
CA ALA A 65 -10.62 6.40 -44.43
C ALA A 65 -11.62 7.57 -44.51
N ILE A 66 -12.51 7.71 -43.53
CA ILE A 66 -13.46 8.83 -43.39
C ILE A 66 -12.78 10.07 -42.78
N GLY A 67 -11.61 9.91 -42.15
CA GLY A 67 -10.88 10.97 -41.46
C GLY A 67 -11.11 11.04 -39.95
N ALA A 68 -11.68 9.99 -39.33
CA ALA A 68 -11.83 9.89 -37.88
C ALA A 68 -10.64 9.13 -37.27
N ILE A 69 -9.98 9.71 -36.27
CA ILE A 69 -8.89 9.05 -35.55
C ILE A 69 -9.48 8.26 -34.38
N CYS A 70 -9.43 6.94 -34.49
CA CYS A 70 -9.95 6.02 -33.46
C CYS A 70 -8.80 5.30 -32.74
N ARG A 71 -8.99 5.03 -31.44
CA ARG A 71 -8.05 4.23 -30.63
C ARG A 71 -8.71 2.92 -30.23
N VAL A 72 -8.01 1.81 -30.42
CA VAL A 72 -8.44 0.51 -29.90
C VAL A 72 -7.91 0.37 -28.47
N LYS A 73 -8.77 0.00 -27.54
CA LYS A 73 -8.35 -0.43 -26.20
C LYS A 73 -8.86 -1.82 -25.91
N ASP A 74 -7.97 -2.59 -25.30
CA ASP A 74 -8.23 -3.95 -24.87
C ASP A 74 -8.94 -3.85 -23.51
N TYR A 75 -10.21 -4.24 -23.49
CA TYR A 75 -11.04 -4.35 -22.29
C TYR A 75 -11.21 -5.82 -21.87
N SER A 76 -10.29 -6.69 -22.32
CA SER A 76 -10.10 -7.95 -21.60
C SER A 76 -9.96 -7.60 -20.12
N PRO A 77 -10.67 -8.28 -19.21
CA PRO A 77 -10.45 -8.10 -17.79
C PRO A 77 -9.00 -8.51 -17.53
N GLN A 78 -8.10 -7.54 -17.61
CA GLN A 78 -6.72 -7.68 -17.22
C GLN A 78 -6.81 -8.18 -15.77
N PRO A 79 -6.36 -9.40 -15.43
CA PRO A 79 -6.21 -9.75 -14.03
C PRO A 79 -5.32 -8.64 -13.47
N ALA A 80 -5.84 -7.88 -12.51
CA ALA A 80 -5.27 -6.64 -12.01
C ALA A 80 -3.79 -6.86 -11.64
N GLY A 81 -2.90 -6.68 -12.62
CA GLY A 81 -1.48 -7.00 -12.54
C GLY A 81 -0.66 -5.84 -12.02
N ASN A 82 -1.34 -4.82 -11.50
CA ASN A 82 -0.83 -3.92 -10.49
C ASN A 82 -2.05 -3.26 -9.85
N PRO A 83 -2.65 -3.84 -8.79
CA PRO A 83 -3.39 -2.96 -7.91
C PRO A 83 -2.34 -1.94 -7.47
N ALA A 84 -2.55 -0.64 -7.74
CA ALA A 84 -1.90 0.36 -6.93
C ALA A 84 -2.08 -0.14 -5.50
N ARG A 85 -0.96 -0.57 -4.90
CA ARG A 85 -0.93 -1.41 -3.71
C ARG A 85 -1.29 -0.50 -2.55
N PHE A 86 -2.55 -0.08 -2.53
CA PHE A 86 -3.20 0.47 -1.38
C PHE A 86 -3.26 -0.72 -0.44
N LYS A 87 -2.21 -0.84 0.37
CA LYS A 87 -2.19 -1.77 1.49
C LYS A 87 -3.34 -1.30 2.36
N LEU A 88 -4.52 -1.90 2.21
CA LEU A 88 -5.49 -1.88 3.28
C LEU A 88 -4.77 -2.59 4.43
N ASP A 89 -4.42 -1.85 5.48
CA ASP A 89 -3.99 -2.46 6.71
C ASP A 89 -5.04 -3.50 7.12
N GLU A 90 -4.62 -4.75 7.29
CA GLU A 90 -5.53 -5.82 7.73
C GLU A 90 -6.26 -5.37 9.00
N PRO A 91 -7.60 -5.47 9.07
CA PRO A 91 -8.37 -5.13 10.25
C PRO A 91 -8.20 -6.23 11.31
N GLY A 92 -6.98 -6.38 11.84
CA GLY A 92 -6.61 -7.46 12.76
C GLY A 92 -6.12 -6.99 14.13
N VAL A 93 -5.69 -5.73 14.25
CA VAL A 93 -5.39 -5.09 15.54
C VAL A 93 -5.68 -3.62 15.34
N ASP A 94 -6.46 -3.02 16.23
CA ASP A 94 -6.69 -1.56 16.29
C ASP A 94 -5.35 -0.87 16.67
N ARG A 95 -4.44 -0.82 15.68
CA ARG A 95 -3.10 -0.24 15.74
C ARG A 95 -3.21 1.27 15.87
N THR A 96 -4.17 1.86 15.17
CA THR A 96 -4.50 3.28 15.26
C THR A 96 -4.74 3.73 16.69
N MET A 97 -5.56 3.02 17.49
CA MET A 97 -5.78 3.39 18.90
C MET A 97 -4.53 3.20 19.77
N ARG A 98 -3.69 2.18 19.49
CA ARG A 98 -2.41 1.99 20.20
C ARG A 98 -1.40 3.08 19.86
N ASP A 99 -1.33 3.52 18.61
CA ASP A 99 -0.39 4.57 18.17
C ASP A 99 -0.83 5.95 18.67
N LEU A 100 -2.14 6.22 18.67
CA LEU A 100 -2.72 7.40 19.30
C LEU A 100 -2.40 7.42 20.79
N THR A 101 -2.69 6.36 21.55
CA THR A 101 -2.41 6.34 23.00
C THR A 101 -0.91 6.36 23.33
N ALA A 102 -0.05 5.76 22.50
CA ALA A 102 1.41 5.78 22.69
C ALA A 102 2.02 7.18 22.45
N ALA A 103 1.39 8.02 21.63
CA ALA A 103 1.87 9.37 21.34
C ALA A 103 1.45 10.42 22.39
N HIS A 104 0.65 10.07 23.39
CA HIS A 104 0.22 11.02 24.41
C HIS A 104 1.08 10.94 25.69
N LEU A 105 1.55 12.09 26.16
CA LEU A 105 2.29 12.26 27.41
C LEU A 105 1.51 13.21 28.33
N GLU A 106 1.43 12.85 29.61
CA GLU A 106 0.88 13.71 30.66
C GLU A 106 1.92 14.72 31.11
N CYS A 107 1.57 16.01 31.09
CA CYS A 107 2.45 17.06 31.60
C CYS A 107 2.60 16.92 33.14
N PRO A 108 3.83 16.76 33.67
CA PRO A 108 4.05 16.54 35.10
C PRO A 108 3.75 17.75 35.99
N ARG A 109 3.49 18.93 35.40
CA ARG A 109 3.16 20.16 36.14
C ARG A 109 1.66 20.45 36.20
N CYS A 110 0.93 20.24 35.12
CA CYS A 110 -0.49 20.64 35.02
C CYS A 110 -1.44 19.50 34.65
N GLY A 111 -0.95 18.27 34.45
CA GLY A 111 -1.79 17.11 34.13
C GLY A 111 -2.43 17.13 32.73
N HIS A 112 -2.03 18.04 31.85
CA HIS A 112 -2.57 18.11 30.49
C HIS A 112 -2.01 16.97 29.63
N ILE A 113 -2.90 16.20 29.02
CA ILE A 113 -2.58 15.14 28.05
C ILE A 113 -2.34 15.79 26.70
N GLN A 114 -1.18 15.54 26.10
CA GLN A 114 -0.80 16.12 24.81
C GLN A 114 0.08 15.15 24.01
N LEU A 115 0.17 15.38 22.70
CA LEU A 115 1.08 14.66 21.82
C LEU A 115 2.55 14.90 22.22
N ILE A 116 3.46 14.00 21.84
CA ILE A 116 4.90 14.12 22.11
C ILE A 116 5.42 15.47 21.62
N ALA A 117 5.77 16.34 22.56
CA ALA A 117 6.29 17.68 22.31
C ALA A 117 7.31 18.07 23.38
N THR A 118 8.23 18.98 23.04
CA THR A 118 9.26 19.48 23.97
C THR A 118 8.65 20.34 25.06
N PHE A 119 7.67 21.18 24.70
CA PHE A 119 7.01 22.13 25.58
C PHE A 119 5.53 21.78 25.78
N CYS A 120 5.03 22.01 26.99
CA CYS A 120 3.60 21.87 27.25
C CYS A 120 2.79 23.00 26.63
N GLN A 121 1.82 22.66 25.79
CA GLN A 121 0.92 23.62 25.12
C GLN A 121 0.03 24.43 26.09
N ARG A 122 -0.16 23.95 27.32
CA ARG A 122 -1.02 24.61 28.33
C ARG A 122 -0.24 25.47 29.33
N CYS A 123 0.89 24.98 29.84
CA CYS A 123 1.63 25.63 30.93
C CYS A 123 3.05 26.09 30.54
N GLY A 124 3.50 25.81 29.32
CA GLY A 124 4.79 26.26 28.78
C GLY A 124 6.03 25.58 29.36
N VAL A 125 5.89 24.52 30.17
CA VAL A 125 7.04 23.80 30.75
C VAL A 125 7.66 22.83 29.76
N ASP A 126 9.00 22.78 29.77
CA ASP A 126 9.79 21.72 29.13
C ASP A 126 9.52 20.37 29.77
N ILE A 127 8.79 19.51 29.05
CA ILE A 127 8.36 18.19 29.52
C ILE A 127 9.60 17.28 29.68
N ASN A 128 10.55 17.36 28.75
CA ASN A 128 11.79 16.60 28.77
C ASN A 128 12.69 16.95 29.96
N ALA A 129 12.76 18.24 30.34
CA ALA A 129 13.53 18.67 31.50
C ALA A 129 12.81 18.33 32.82
N ALA A 130 11.47 18.40 32.82
CA ALA A 130 10.66 18.10 34.00
C ALA A 130 10.61 16.60 34.34
N GLN A 131 10.60 15.71 33.34
CA GLN A 131 10.68 14.25 33.54
C GLN A 131 12.04 13.79 34.08
N LYS A 132 13.13 14.53 33.78
CA LYS A 132 14.48 14.20 34.24
C LYS A 132 14.74 14.52 35.71
N LYS A 133 13.91 15.34 36.37
CA LYS A 133 14.03 15.58 37.81
C LYS A 133 13.40 14.40 38.55
N PRO A 134 14.19 13.51 39.17
CA PRO A 134 13.64 12.37 39.88
C PRO A 134 12.74 12.89 41.00
N ARG A 135 11.48 12.44 41.03
CA ARG A 135 10.64 12.72 42.18
C ARG A 135 11.22 11.96 43.36
N LYS A 136 11.08 12.53 44.57
CA LYS A 136 11.56 11.87 45.80
C LYS A 136 10.93 10.47 45.96
N GLU A 137 9.71 10.31 45.46
CA GLU A 137 8.96 9.06 45.40
C GLU A 137 9.67 8.00 44.54
N ASP A 138 10.14 8.35 43.35
CA ASP A 138 10.84 7.44 42.44
C ASP A 138 12.15 6.92 43.07
N ALA A 139 12.89 7.79 43.75
CA ALA A 139 14.11 7.40 44.47
C ALA A 139 13.82 6.43 45.64
N ILE A 140 12.66 6.54 46.29
CA ILE A 140 12.23 5.63 47.35
C ILE A 140 11.81 4.28 46.74
N ILE A 141 11.09 4.29 45.62
CA ILE A 141 10.69 3.08 44.89
C ILE A 141 11.93 2.33 44.40
N GLU A 142 12.92 3.02 43.82
CA GLU A 142 14.16 2.41 43.36
C GLU A 142 14.94 1.76 44.51
N LYS A 143 15.02 2.43 45.68
CA LYS A 143 15.61 1.85 46.90
C LYS A 143 14.88 0.59 47.36
N LYS A 144 13.54 0.58 47.36
CA LYS A 144 12.74 -0.60 47.72
C LYS A 144 12.95 -1.76 46.73
N LEU A 145 13.01 -1.47 45.42
CA LEU A 145 13.27 -2.48 44.40
C LEU A 145 14.66 -3.10 44.53
N LYS A 146 15.69 -2.30 44.83
CA LYS A 146 17.05 -2.81 45.08
C LYS A 146 17.11 -3.69 46.34
N ALA A 147 16.44 -3.30 47.43
CA ALA A 147 16.38 -4.10 48.65
C ALA A 147 15.68 -5.45 48.43
N LEU A 148 14.57 -5.46 47.68
CA LEU A 148 13.85 -6.71 47.32
C LEU A 148 14.69 -7.61 46.40
N ARG A 149 15.42 -7.04 45.43
CA ARG A 149 16.33 -7.81 44.56
C ARG A 149 17.52 -8.39 45.32
N ALA A 150 18.09 -7.64 46.27
CA ALA A 150 19.20 -8.12 47.11
C ALA A 150 18.78 -9.23 48.09
N GLY A 151 17.55 -9.17 48.62
CA GLY A 151 17.01 -10.26 49.46
C GLY A 151 16.75 -11.56 48.68
N LYS A 152 16.49 -11.46 47.38
CA LYS A 152 16.23 -12.61 46.49
C LYS A 152 17.51 -13.29 46.00
N SER A 153 18.65 -12.60 45.96
CA SER A 153 19.95 -13.20 45.58
C SER A 153 20.60 -14.06 46.67
N THR A 154 20.17 -13.98 47.93
CA THR A 154 20.67 -14.83 49.03
C THR A 154 19.94 -16.17 49.16
N SER A 155 18.83 -16.40 48.44
CA SER A 155 18.04 -17.64 48.53
C SER A 155 18.22 -18.61 47.35
N GLU A 156 18.99 -18.25 46.33
CA GLU A 156 19.13 -19.09 45.12
C GLU A 156 20.61 -19.32 44.77
N ALA A 157 21.31 -20.06 45.63
CA ALA A 157 22.54 -20.75 45.25
C ALA A 157 22.17 -22.20 44.87
N PRO A 158 22.31 -22.64 43.60
CA PRO A 158 22.17 -24.04 43.25
C PRO A 158 23.52 -24.76 43.28
N ALA A 159 23.60 -25.84 44.04
CA ALA A 159 24.62 -26.90 43.95
C ALA A 159 23.91 -28.25 44.21
N PRO A 160 24.50 -29.41 43.86
CA PRO A 160 25.09 -29.87 42.58
C PRO A 160 24.49 -31.22 42.08
N GLU A 161 24.77 -31.61 40.82
CA GLU A 161 24.82 -33.00 40.23
C GLU A 161 23.53 -33.90 40.31
N GLU A 162 23.20 -34.91 39.47
CA GLU A 162 23.95 -35.83 38.62
C GLU A 162 23.04 -36.61 37.62
N LYS A 163 23.52 -36.82 36.38
CA LYS A 163 23.40 -37.93 35.39
C LYS A 163 22.12 -38.80 35.23
N ALA A 164 21.69 -38.97 33.97
CA ALA A 164 21.32 -40.30 33.42
C ALA A 164 21.44 -40.35 31.89
N ALA A 165 22.35 -41.21 31.42
CA ALA A 165 22.67 -41.52 30.04
C ALA A 165 21.62 -42.44 29.38
N LYS A 166 21.39 -42.27 28.08
CA LYS A 166 20.96 -43.34 27.16
C LYS A 166 21.91 -43.36 25.95
N THR A 167 22.61 -44.47 25.83
CA THR A 167 23.40 -44.99 24.70
C THR A 167 22.50 -45.19 23.47
N SER A 168 22.96 -45.08 22.23
CA SER A 168 23.90 -46.03 21.61
C SER A 168 24.58 -45.49 20.33
N PRO A 169 25.70 -46.13 19.88
CA PRO A 169 26.65 -45.61 18.90
C PRO A 169 26.63 -46.34 17.53
N THR A 170 27.59 -45.95 16.67
CA THR A 170 27.97 -46.48 15.33
C THR A 170 27.22 -45.80 14.16
N ASN A 171 27.84 -45.38 13.06
CA ASN A 171 29.11 -45.77 12.44
C ASN A 171 29.52 -44.76 11.34
N LYS A 172 30.84 -44.68 11.09
CA LYS A 172 31.53 -44.26 9.84
C LYS A 172 31.41 -42.80 9.38
N MET A 173 32.45 -41.98 9.62
CA MET A 173 33.65 -41.81 8.79
C MET A 173 33.44 -40.87 7.59
N GLY A 174 34.19 -39.76 7.59
CA GLY A 174 34.46 -38.90 6.43
C GLY A 174 34.16 -37.42 6.71
N ALA A 175 35.07 -36.47 6.55
CA ALA A 175 36.47 -36.53 6.19
C ALA A 175 37.12 -35.23 6.67
N TRP A 176 38.24 -35.38 7.36
CA TRP A 176 39.23 -34.34 7.61
C TRP A 176 40.14 -34.26 6.37
N PHE A 177 40.71 -33.08 6.12
CA PHE A 177 41.76 -32.74 5.13
C PHE A 177 41.36 -32.60 3.64
N ARG A 178 41.23 -31.36 3.12
CA ARG A 178 42.27 -30.42 2.60
C ARG A 178 42.89 -30.83 1.24
N LYS A 179 42.47 -30.08 0.20
CA LYS A 179 43.30 -29.27 -0.72
C LYS A 179 44.34 -29.99 -1.60
N VAL A 180 44.11 -29.93 -2.92
CA VAL A 180 45.08 -29.60 -4.00
C VAL A 180 46.43 -30.31 -3.93
N GLN A 181 46.67 -31.32 -4.77
CA GLN A 181 47.38 -31.22 -6.07
C GLN A 181 47.33 -32.56 -6.79
#